data_AF-A0A382QVG2-F1
#
_entry.id   AF-A0A382QVG2-F1
#
_cell.length_a   1.000
_cell.length_b   1.000
_cell.length_c   1.000
_cell.angle_alpha   90.00
_cell.angle_beta   90.00
_cell.angle_gamma   90.00
#
_symmetry.space_group_name_H-M   'P 1'
#
loop_
_entity.id
_entity.type
_entity.pdbx_description
1 polymer ?
#
loop_
_entity_poly.entity_id
_entity_poly.type
_entity_poly.pdbx_seq_one_letter_code
_entity_poly.pdbx_strand_id
1 'polypeptide(L)'
;MRSDTLTQPTPAMREAMANAKVGDDVFEEDPTLKKLEILAAKRTGKESALFVPSGTMGNLISVLSHCQRGDEILLGDRSHIFLHEVG
;
A
#
# COMPACT_ATOMS: atom_id res chain seq x y z
N MET A 1 19.92 -6.41 -14.98
CA MET A 1 18.98 -6.52 -13.83
C MET A 1 17.61 -6.08 -14.33
N ARG A 2 16.54 -6.86 -14.15
CA ARG A 2 15.22 -6.56 -14.78
C ARG A 2 14.29 -5.71 -13.92
N SER A 3 14.14 -6.05 -12.65
CA SER A 3 13.32 -5.32 -11.66
C SER A 3 13.64 -5.84 -10.26
N ASP A 4 13.47 -5.02 -9.23
CA ASP A 4 13.52 -5.43 -7.82
C ASP A 4 12.23 -6.15 -7.37
N THR A 5 11.13 -6.00 -8.09
CA THR A 5 9.87 -6.74 -7.84
C THR A 5 10.01 -8.27 -7.96
N LEU A 6 11.14 -8.77 -8.47
CA LEU A 6 11.48 -10.19 -8.55
C LEU A 6 12.00 -10.78 -7.23
N THR A 7 12.15 -9.98 -6.17
CA THR A 7 12.57 -10.44 -4.85
C THR A 7 11.70 -11.59 -4.35
N GLN A 8 12.34 -12.59 -3.72
CA GLN A 8 11.65 -13.71 -3.08
C GLN A 8 11.68 -13.55 -1.56
N PRO A 9 10.61 -13.91 -0.84
CA PRO A 9 10.61 -13.92 0.63
C PRO A 9 11.71 -14.83 1.18
N THR A 10 12.47 -14.31 2.15
CA THR A 10 13.47 -15.08 2.89
C THR A 10 12.81 -16.15 3.78
N PRO A 11 13.54 -17.17 4.25
CA PRO A 11 12.99 -18.17 5.17
C PRO A 11 12.34 -17.56 6.42
N ALA A 12 13.00 -16.57 7.04
CA ALA A 12 12.47 -15.87 8.21
C ALA A 12 11.16 -15.11 7.90
N MET A 13 11.06 -14.49 6.72
CA MET A 13 9.81 -13.86 6.29
C MET A 13 8.69 -14.88 6.12
N ARG A 14 8.99 -16.03 5.51
CA ARG A 14 8.00 -17.12 5.32
C ARG A 14 7.51 -17.67 6.66
N GLU A 15 8.40 -17.85 7.62
CA GLU A 15 8.03 -18.28 8.98
C GLU A 15 7.17 -17.22 9.70
N ALA A 16 7.53 -15.94 9.59
CA ALA A 16 6.74 -14.86 10.16
C ALA A 16 5.33 -14.77 9.53
N MET A 17 5.22 -14.96 8.21
CA MET A 17 3.93 -15.02 7.51
C MET A 17 3.10 -16.22 7.97
N ALA A 18 3.70 -17.41 8.08
CA ALA A 18 3.00 -18.62 8.49
C ALA A 18 2.46 -18.57 9.93
N ASN A 19 3.14 -17.84 10.82
CA ASN A 19 2.77 -17.71 12.22
C ASN A 19 1.98 -16.43 12.55
N ALA A 20 1.64 -15.61 11.54
CA ALA A 20 0.90 -14.38 11.75
C ALA A 20 -0.51 -14.66 12.28
N LYS A 21 -0.97 -13.86 13.25
CA LYS A 21 -2.37 -13.88 13.68
C LYS A 21 -3.19 -13.10 12.67
N VAL A 22 -4.16 -13.74 12.04
CA VAL A 22 -5.00 -13.14 11.01
C VAL A 22 -6.45 -13.02 11.48
N GLY A 23 -7.19 -12.11 10.87
CA GLY A 23 -8.61 -11.86 11.14
C GLY A 23 -9.31 -11.33 9.90
N ASP A 24 -10.55 -10.87 10.06
CA ASP A 24 -11.27 -10.19 8.98
C ASP A 24 -10.91 -8.70 8.97
N ASP A 25 -10.22 -8.26 7.93
CA ASP A 25 -9.77 -6.88 7.78
C ASP A 25 -10.92 -5.90 7.51
N VAL A 26 -12.00 -6.34 6.85
CA VAL A 26 -13.16 -5.48 6.57
C VAL A 26 -13.86 -5.05 7.86
N PHE A 27 -13.83 -5.91 8.88
CA PHE A 27 -14.33 -5.62 10.22
C PHE A 27 -13.24 -5.10 11.19
N GLU A 28 -12.05 -4.77 10.68
CA GLU A 28 -10.88 -4.31 11.45
C GLU A 28 -10.39 -5.31 12.53
N GLU A 29 -10.61 -6.61 12.30
CA GLU A 29 -10.29 -7.67 13.25
C GLU A 29 -8.94 -8.35 12.97
N ASP A 30 -8.20 -7.97 11.90
CA ASP A 30 -6.87 -8.50 11.63
C ASP A 30 -5.78 -7.79 12.47
N PRO A 31 -5.19 -8.46 13.49
CA PRO A 31 -4.22 -7.83 14.37
C PRO A 31 -2.85 -7.63 13.72
N THR A 32 -2.50 -8.42 12.70
CA THR A 32 -1.21 -8.30 12.00
C THR A 32 -1.23 -7.09 11.08
N LEU A 33 -2.33 -6.90 10.34
CA LEU A 33 -2.53 -5.80 9.42
C LEU A 33 -2.62 -4.46 10.17
N LYS A 34 -3.42 -4.40 11.26
CA LYS A 34 -3.48 -3.24 12.15
C LYS A 34 -2.11 -2.84 12.72
N LYS A 35 -1.29 -3.83 13.11
CA LYS A 35 0.08 -3.57 13.60
C LYS A 35 0.97 -2.99 12.50
N LEU A 36 0.84 -3.47 11.27
CA LEU A 36 1.61 -2.96 10.12
C LEU A 36 1.26 -1.50 9.84
N GLU A 37 -0.03 -1.16 9.82
CA GLU A 37 -0.51 0.20 9.55
C GLU A 37 -0.11 1.19 10.65
N ILE A 38 -0.28 0.82 11.93
CA ILE A 38 0.18 1.64 13.06
C ILE A 38 1.69 1.89 12.96
N LEU A 39 2.47 0.86 12.62
CA LEU A 39 3.91 0.99 12.44
C LEU A 39 4.24 1.92 11.27
N ALA A 40 3.55 1.80 10.15
CA ALA A 40 3.75 2.63 8.97
C ALA A 40 3.42 4.10 9.26
N ALA A 41 2.26 4.38 9.85
CA ALA A 41 1.83 5.71 10.28
C ALA A 41 2.84 6.36 11.23
N LYS A 42 3.30 5.61 12.24
CA LYS A 42 4.34 6.09 13.17
C LYS A 42 5.66 6.38 12.48
N ARG A 43 6.10 5.53 11.54
CA ARG A 43 7.37 5.70 10.81
C ARG A 43 7.35 6.91 9.88
N THR A 44 6.20 7.24 9.30
CA THR A 44 6.05 8.38 8.37
C THR A 44 5.59 9.66 9.05
N GLY A 45 5.28 9.62 10.35
CA GLY A 45 4.76 10.75 11.11
C GLY A 45 3.36 11.17 10.66
N LYS A 46 2.53 10.20 10.25
CA LYS A 46 1.15 10.41 9.81
C LYS A 46 0.16 9.85 10.85
N GLU A 47 -1.06 10.34 10.80
CA GLU A 47 -2.12 9.94 11.74
C GLU A 47 -2.57 8.50 11.51
N SER A 48 -2.61 8.06 10.24
CA SER A 48 -3.03 6.72 9.83
C SER A 48 -2.26 6.24 8.60
N ALA A 49 -2.36 4.95 8.31
CA ALA A 49 -1.88 4.30 7.10
C ALA A 49 -2.86 3.20 6.71
N LEU A 50 -2.84 2.79 5.44
CA LEU A 50 -3.69 1.74 4.89
C LEU A 50 -2.84 0.75 4.10
N PHE A 51 -3.00 -0.55 4.36
CA PHE A 51 -2.41 -1.59 3.54
C PHE A 51 -3.23 -1.80 2.25
N VAL A 52 -2.54 -1.89 1.11
CA VAL A 52 -3.16 -2.12 -0.19
C VAL A 52 -2.41 -3.20 -0.97
N PRO A 53 -3.08 -3.96 -1.87
CA PRO A 53 -2.46 -5.06 -2.60
C PRO A 53 -1.33 -4.66 -3.56
N SER A 54 -1.32 -3.40 -4.04
CA SER A 54 -0.32 -2.93 -5.00
C SER A 54 -0.07 -1.43 -4.89
N GLY A 55 1.10 -0.99 -5.36
CA GLY A 55 1.42 0.44 -5.46
C GLY A 55 0.45 1.20 -6.38
N THR A 56 0.01 0.58 -7.48
CA THR A 56 -1.01 1.13 -8.38
C THR A 56 -2.32 1.40 -7.64
N MET A 57 -2.81 0.47 -6.81
CA MET A 57 -4.03 0.71 -6.04
C MET A 57 -3.82 1.81 -4.99
N GLY A 58 -2.66 1.86 -4.34
CA GLY A 58 -2.34 2.89 -3.35
C GLY A 58 -2.40 4.30 -3.93
N ASN A 59 -1.80 4.51 -5.10
CA ASN A 59 -1.86 5.80 -5.78
C ASN A 59 -3.27 6.12 -6.31
N LEU A 60 -3.98 5.14 -6.89
CA LEU A 60 -5.37 5.34 -7.35
C LEU A 60 -6.29 5.78 -6.21
N ILE A 61 -6.24 5.10 -5.05
CA ILE A 61 -6.99 5.48 -3.86
C ILE A 61 -6.58 6.87 -3.39
N SER A 62 -5.29 7.20 -3.39
CA SER A 62 -4.80 8.52 -3.02
C SER A 62 -5.41 9.62 -3.90
N VAL A 63 -5.43 9.43 -5.23
CA VAL A 63 -6.02 10.38 -6.17
C VAL A 63 -7.53 10.52 -5.94
N LEU A 64 -8.26 9.41 -5.85
CA LEU A 64 -9.71 9.42 -5.64
C LEU A 64 -10.12 9.99 -4.27
N SER A 65 -9.24 9.90 -3.27
CA SER A 65 -9.47 10.48 -1.94
C SER A 65 -9.24 11.99 -1.92
N HIS A 66 -8.34 12.49 -2.78
CA HIS A 66 -7.99 13.91 -2.84
C HIS A 66 -8.77 14.71 -3.89
N CYS A 67 -9.27 14.06 -4.94
CA CYS A 67 -9.84 14.71 -6.11
C CYS A 67 -11.20 14.12 -6.47
N GLN A 68 -12.14 15.00 -6.78
CA GLN A 68 -13.48 14.66 -7.26
C GLN A 68 -13.55 14.68 -8.78
N ARG A 69 -14.70 14.26 -9.30
CA ARG A 69 -14.95 14.27 -10.74
C ARG A 69 -14.86 15.70 -11.30
N GLY A 70 -13.90 15.92 -12.19
CA GLY A 70 -13.66 17.23 -12.81
C GLY A 70 -12.53 18.03 -12.17
N ASP A 71 -11.97 17.56 -11.05
CA ASP A 71 -10.73 18.12 -10.50
C ASP A 71 -9.52 17.71 -11.34
N GLU A 72 -8.44 18.47 -11.19
CA GLU A 72 -7.17 18.23 -11.86
C GLU A 72 -6.04 18.00 -10.84
N ILE A 73 -5.07 17.17 -11.21
CA ILE A 73 -3.85 16.95 -10.45
C ILE A 73 -2.63 17.31 -11.28
N LEU A 74 -1.68 18.01 -10.67
CA LEU A 74 -0.38 18.28 -11.28
C LEU A 74 0.56 17.12 -10.99
N LEU A 75 1.06 16.47 -12.05
CA LEU A 75 1.97 15.33 -11.98
C LEU A 75 3.22 15.58 -12.81
N GLY A 76 4.30 14.88 -12.47
CA GLY A 76 5.47 14.79 -13.35
C GLY A 76 5.12 14.01 -14.62
N ASP A 77 5.64 14.48 -15.76
CA ASP A 77 5.45 13.88 -17.10
C ASP A 77 5.97 12.43 -17.20
N ARG A 78 6.84 12.04 -16.28
CA ARG A 78 7.40 10.67 -16.16
C ARG A 78 6.94 9.92 -14.90
N SER A 79 5.94 10.44 -14.18
CA SER A 79 5.45 9.79 -12.97
C SER A 79 4.77 8.45 -13.28
N HIS A 80 4.85 7.49 -12.35
CA HIS A 80 4.16 6.21 -12.50
C HIS A 80 2.64 6.39 -12.56
N ILE A 81 2.10 7.34 -11.79
CA ILE A 81 0.69 7.73 -11.81
C ILE A 81 0.24 8.10 -13.22
N PHE A 82 1.03 8.90 -13.93
CA PHE A 82 0.68 9.34 -15.28
C PHE A 82 0.89 8.27 -16.35
N LEU A 83 1.98 7.48 -16.28
CA LEU A 83 2.38 6.58 -17.37
C LEU A 83 1.86 5.15 -17.25
N HIS A 84 1.60 4.67 -16.03
CA HIS A 84 1.48 3.24 -15.75
C HIS A 84 0.32 2.86 -14.84
N GLU A 85 -0.36 3.83 -14.23
CA GLU A 85 -1.61 3.52 -13.55
C GLU A 85 -2.71 3.34 -14.58
N VAL A 86 -3.31 2.16 -14.55
CA VAL A 86 -4.39 1.80 -15.46
C VAL A 86 -5.67 2.32 -14.83
N GLY A 87 -6.25 3.35 -15.46
CA GLY A 87 -7.67 3.69 -15.35
C GLY A 87 -8.47 2.94 -16.40
#